data_AF-A0A3D5D484-F1
#
_entry.id   AF-A0A3D5D484-F1
#
_cell.length_a   1.000
_cell.length_b   1.000
_cell.length_c   1.000
_cell.angle_alpha   90.00
_cell.angle_beta   90.00
_cell.angle_gamma   90.00
#
_symmetry.space_group_name_H-M   'P 1'
#
loop_
_entity.id
_entity.type
_entity.pdbx_description
1 polymer ?
#
loop_
_entity_poly.entity_id
_entity_poly.type
_entity_poly.pdbx_seq_one_letter_code
_entity_poly.pdbx_strand_id
1 'polypeptide(L)'
;VLMRQPPKLEGNWRKLVAEDLMIPAFKVSMFESIGRRLKRNYAFITMIILTAWITKIFIHPPQGQPIESLGSFYSALKVGAIPEWFVAAVMLGIFASVIGITIYIAKRSVGEFTEVGQSSRTNWMG
;
A
#
# COMPACT_ATOMS: atom_id res chain seq x y z
N VAL A 1 23.15 44.90 -6.66
CA VAL A 1 21.83 44.81 -7.31
C VAL A 1 21.11 43.58 -6.76
N LEU A 2 20.28 43.76 -5.74
CA LEU A 2 19.48 42.69 -5.14
C LEU A 2 18.22 42.47 -6.00
N MET A 3 18.02 41.25 -6.50
CA MET A 3 16.82 40.87 -7.22
C MET A 3 15.59 40.99 -6.31
N ARG A 4 14.82 42.07 -6.47
CA ARG A 4 13.44 42.14 -5.96
C ARG A 4 12.60 41.16 -6.78
N GLN A 5 12.19 40.05 -6.16
CA GLN A 5 11.15 39.22 -6.74
C GLN A 5 9.82 40.00 -6.73
N PRO A 6 9.01 39.93 -7.81
CA PRO A 6 7.75 40.66 -7.89
C PRO A 6 6.77 40.16 -6.81
N PRO A 7 5.87 41.02 -6.30
CA PRO A 7 4.91 40.66 -5.26
C PRO A 7 3.96 39.58 -5.79
N LYS A 8 4.23 38.32 -5.44
CA LYS A 8 3.32 37.21 -5.69
C LYS A 8 2.11 37.38 -4.80
N LEU A 9 1.01 37.82 -5.40
CA LEU A 9 -0.39 37.66 -4.96
C LEU A 9 -0.50 37.43 -3.44
N GLU A 10 -0.48 38.53 -2.69
CA GLU A 10 -0.53 38.59 -1.22
C GLU A 10 -1.93 38.22 -0.66
N GLY A 11 -2.49 37.10 -1.11
CA GLY A 11 -3.74 36.55 -0.63
C GLY A 11 -3.49 35.44 0.39
N ASN A 12 -3.26 35.81 1.66
CA ASN A 12 -3.48 35.00 2.86
C ASN A 12 -2.74 33.64 3.02
N TRP A 13 -1.94 33.18 2.06
CA TRP A 13 -1.27 31.87 2.13
C TRP A 13 -0.28 31.77 3.30
N ARG A 14 0.41 32.86 3.64
CA ARG A 14 1.35 32.91 4.79
C ARG A 14 0.62 32.74 6.12
N LYS A 15 -0.57 33.35 6.25
CA LYS A 15 -1.40 33.25 7.46
C LYS A 15 -1.98 31.85 7.57
N LEU A 16 -2.48 31.28 6.47
CA LEU A 16 -2.97 29.90 6.42
C LEU A 16 -1.89 28.88 6.80
N VAL A 17 -0.67 29.05 6.30
CA VAL A 17 0.48 28.20 6.68
C VAL A 17 0.82 28.36 8.16
N ALA A 18 0.87 29.60 8.67
CA ALA A 18 1.16 29.86 10.08
C ALA A 18 0.09 29.27 11.02
N GLU A 19 -1.19 29.31 10.62
CA GLU A 19 -2.31 28.77 11.38
C GLU A 19 -2.34 27.22 11.35
N ASP A 20 -2.01 26.61 10.21
CA ASP A 20 -1.83 25.15 10.08
C ASP A 20 -0.61 24.64 10.90
N LEU A 21 0.42 25.48 11.04
CA LEU A 21 1.57 25.23 11.93
C LEU A 21 1.22 25.36 13.42
N MET A 22 0.32 26.28 13.79
CA MET A 22 -0.11 26.47 15.18
C MET A 22 -1.09 25.39 15.66
N ILE A 23 -1.88 24.81 14.75
CA ILE A 23 -2.83 23.74 15.06
C ILE A 23 -2.58 22.57 14.09
N PRO A 24 -1.58 21.71 14.37
CA PRO A 24 -1.28 20.57 13.51
C PRO A 24 -2.45 19.57 13.54
N ALA A 25 -3.36 19.69 12.57
CA ALA A 25 -4.46 18.77 12.38
C ALA A 25 -4.05 17.69 11.38
N PHE A 26 -3.87 16.46 11.85
CA PHE A 26 -3.72 15.31 10.95
C PHE A 26 -5.05 15.08 10.21
N LYS A 27 -5.22 15.73 9.05
CA LYS A 27 -6.41 15.61 8.18
C LYS A 27 -6.60 14.21 7.58
N VAL A 28 -5.62 13.33 7.75
CA VAL A 28 -5.64 11.97 7.25
C VAL A 28 -5.72 11.02 8.44
N SER A 29 -6.75 10.17 8.45
CA SER A 29 -6.89 9.14 9.48
C SER A 29 -5.69 8.17 9.48
N MET A 30 -5.34 7.61 10.64
CA MET A 30 -4.23 6.64 10.74
C MET A 30 -4.39 5.49 9.75
N PHE A 31 -5.62 4.96 9.60
CA PHE A 31 -5.94 3.90 8.64
C PHE A 31 -5.69 4.31 7.18
N GLU A 32 -5.99 5.55 6.83
CA GLU A 32 -5.75 6.05 5.48
C GLU A 32 -4.26 6.26 5.21
N SER A 33 -3.49 6.72 6.20
CA SER A 33 -2.03 6.85 6.08
C SER A 33 -1.33 5.50 5.91
N ILE A 34 -1.78 4.48 6.65
CA ILE A 34 -1.29 3.10 6.56
C ILE A 34 -1.68 2.49 5.21
N GLY A 35 -2.93 2.67 4.78
CA GLY A 35 -3.42 2.20 3.49
C GLY A 35 -2.60 2.77 2.31
N ARG A 36 -2.24 4.06 2.37
CA ARG A 36 -1.38 4.71 1.36
C ARG A 36 0.03 4.11 1.32
N ARG A 37 0.63 3.77 2.47
CA ARG A 37 1.96 3.12 2.51
C ARG A 37 1.90 1.66 2.06
N LEU A 38 0.89 0.92 2.51
CA LEU A 38 0.67 -0.49 2.13
C LEU A 38 0.54 -0.63 0.61
N LYS A 39 -0.19 0.31 0.00
CA LYS A 39 -0.38 0.46 -1.44
C LYS A 39 0.93 0.60 -2.24
N ARG A 40 1.85 1.44 -1.78
CA ARG A 40 3.01 1.85 -2.61
C ARG A 40 4.25 0.99 -2.41
N ASN A 41 4.48 0.47 -1.20
CA ASN A 41 5.73 -0.21 -0.86
C ASN A 41 5.53 -1.68 -0.45
N TYR A 42 4.54 -1.93 0.41
CA TYR A 42 4.42 -3.25 1.04
C TYR A 42 3.83 -4.32 0.12
N ALA A 43 2.95 -3.96 -0.81
CA ALA A 43 2.43 -4.90 -1.80
C ALA A 43 3.57 -5.54 -2.62
N PHE A 44 4.50 -4.73 -3.11
CA PHE A 44 5.64 -5.20 -3.90
C PHE A 44 6.61 -6.07 -3.08
N ILE A 45 6.94 -5.62 -1.86
CA ILE A 45 7.80 -6.39 -0.94
C ILE A 45 7.19 -7.76 -0.64
N THR A 46 5.88 -7.80 -0.38
CA THR A 46 5.16 -9.07 -0.10
C THR A 46 5.22 -10.01 -1.30
N MET A 47 5.03 -9.50 -2.52
CA MET A 47 5.14 -10.30 -3.75
C MET A 47 6.54 -10.90 -3.95
N ILE A 48 7.58 -10.12 -3.67
CA ILE A 48 8.97 -10.61 -3.76
C ILE A 48 9.20 -11.72 -2.73
N ILE A 49 8.83 -11.50 -1.48
CA ILE A 49 9.03 -12.47 -0.40
C ILE A 49 8.29 -13.77 -0.70
N LEU A 50 7.04 -13.70 -1.17
CA LEU A 50 6.26 -14.88 -1.54
C LEU A 50 6.89 -15.64 -2.71
N THR A 51 7.30 -14.93 -3.76
CA THR A 51 7.99 -15.55 -4.90
C THR A 51 9.27 -16.23 -4.45
N ALA A 52 10.09 -15.57 -3.63
CA ALA A 52 11.32 -16.13 -3.09
C ALA A 52 11.06 -17.38 -2.24
N TRP A 53 9.98 -17.38 -1.45
CA TRP A 53 9.57 -18.54 -0.66
C TRP A 53 9.11 -19.72 -1.54
N ILE A 54 8.34 -19.45 -2.60
CA ILE A 54 7.97 -20.47 -3.59
C ILE A 54 9.23 -21.06 -4.23
N THR A 55 10.16 -20.23 -4.69
CA THR A 55 11.45 -20.68 -5.25
C THR A 55 12.24 -21.53 -4.25
N LYS A 56 12.26 -21.15 -2.97
CA LYS A 56 12.91 -21.96 -1.91
C LYS A 56 12.32 -23.37 -1.85
N ILE A 57 10.99 -23.51 -1.91
CA ILE A 57 10.31 -24.82 -1.87
C ILE A 57 10.65 -25.64 -3.12
N PHE A 58 10.74 -25.00 -4.29
CA PHE A 58 11.15 -25.68 -5.53
C PHE A 58 12.59 -26.19 -5.49
N ILE A 59 13.52 -25.43 -4.91
CA ILE A 59 14.94 -25.84 -4.83
C ILE A 59 15.14 -26.87 -3.70
N HIS A 60 14.49 -26.68 -2.55
CA HIS A 60 14.60 -27.56 -1.38
C HIS A 60 13.22 -28.03 -0.93
N PRO A 61 12.68 -29.11 -1.53
CA PRO A 61 11.40 -29.66 -1.10
C PRO A 61 11.53 -30.22 0.33
N PRO A 62 10.67 -29.81 1.28
CA PRO A 62 10.77 -30.25 2.68
C PRO A 62 10.55 -31.75 2.89
N GLN A 63 10.01 -32.46 1.88
CA GLN A 63 9.75 -33.89 1.92
C GLN A 63 10.71 -34.71 1.05
N GLY A 64 11.72 -34.09 0.43
CA GLY A 64 12.68 -34.77 -0.45
C GLY A 64 12.09 -35.33 -1.75
N GLN A 65 10.79 -35.11 -2.01
CA GLN A 65 10.13 -35.52 -3.25
C GLN A 65 10.17 -34.38 -4.28
N PRO A 66 10.53 -34.66 -5.55
CA PRO A 66 10.46 -33.69 -6.64
C PRO A 66 9.02 -33.19 -6.86
N ILE A 67 8.86 -31.90 -7.12
CA ILE A 67 7.56 -31.28 -7.36
C ILE A 67 7.19 -31.46 -8.84
N GLU A 68 6.55 -32.59 -9.18
CA GLU A 68 6.11 -32.89 -10.55
C GLU A 68 4.64 -32.52 -10.83
N SER A 69 3.85 -32.15 -9.81
CA SER A 69 2.42 -31.84 -9.95
C SER A 69 1.91 -30.80 -8.94
N LEU A 70 0.72 -30.25 -9.18
CA LEU A 70 0.05 -29.36 -8.23
C LEU A 70 -0.28 -30.07 -6.90
N GLY A 71 -0.52 -31.38 -6.94
CA GLY A 71 -0.74 -32.20 -5.75
C GLY A 71 0.53 -32.33 -4.90
N SER A 72 1.69 -32.55 -5.52
CA SER A 72 2.95 -32.61 -4.78
C SER A 72 3.39 -31.25 -4.23
N PHE A 73 3.03 -30.16 -4.90
CA PHE A 73 3.19 -28.81 -4.34
C PHE A 73 2.34 -28.61 -3.08
N TYR A 74 1.08 -29.06 -3.09
CA TYR A 74 0.22 -28.98 -1.90
C TYR A 74 0.78 -29.77 -0.73
N SER A 75 1.26 -31.00 -0.97
CA SER A 75 1.93 -31.80 0.05
C SER A 75 3.21 -31.12 0.56
N ALA A 76 3.97 -30.45 -0.31
CA ALA A 76 5.18 -29.71 0.06
C ALA A 76 4.92 -28.49 0.96
N LEU A 77 3.67 -28.02 1.07
CA LEU A 77 3.29 -26.92 1.99
C LEU A 77 3.26 -27.37 3.45
N LYS A 78 3.30 -28.68 3.73
CA LYS A 78 3.35 -29.19 5.10
C LYS A 78 4.67 -28.79 5.77
N VAL A 79 4.59 -27.92 6.77
CA VAL A 79 5.74 -27.46 7.57
C VAL A 79 5.66 -28.11 8.95
N GLY A 80 6.40 -29.19 9.16
CA GLY A 80 6.46 -29.89 10.45
C GLY A 80 5.08 -30.31 10.96
N ALA A 81 4.68 -29.77 12.12
CA ALA A 81 3.38 -30.03 12.77
C ALA A 81 2.21 -29.19 12.22
N ILE A 82 2.49 -28.20 11.35
CA ILE A 82 1.44 -27.33 10.79
C ILE A 82 0.82 -28.04 9.58
N PRO A 83 -0.52 -28.16 9.55
CA PRO A 83 -1.20 -28.79 8.43
C PRO A 83 -1.09 -27.97 7.15
N GLU A 84 -0.96 -28.66 6.02
CA GLU A 84 -0.83 -28.11 4.67
C GLU A 84 -1.99 -27.17 4.27
N TRP A 85 -3.22 -27.49 4.67
CA TRP A 85 -4.40 -26.66 4.36
C TRP A 85 -4.29 -25.26 4.98
N PHE A 86 -3.71 -25.15 6.17
CA PHE A 86 -3.57 -23.87 6.87
C PHE A 86 -2.53 -23.00 6.18
N VAL A 87 -1.39 -23.58 5.82
CA VAL A 87 -0.34 -22.88 5.07
C VAL A 87 -0.87 -22.43 3.70
N ALA A 88 -1.60 -23.30 3.00
CA ALA A 88 -2.26 -22.97 1.73
C ALA A 88 -3.28 -21.83 1.89
N ALA A 89 -4.11 -21.87 2.94
CA ALA A 89 -5.11 -20.84 3.21
C ALA A 89 -4.47 -19.48 3.50
N VAL A 90 -3.41 -19.44 4.31
CA VAL A 90 -2.65 -18.21 4.58
C VAL A 90 -2.01 -17.68 3.30
N MET A 91 -1.37 -18.55 2.51
CA MET A 91 -0.75 -18.13 1.25
C MET A 91 -1.77 -17.54 0.27
N LEU A 92 -2.90 -18.23 0.06
CA LEU A 92 -3.99 -17.74 -0.79
C LEU A 92 -4.59 -16.45 -0.25
N GLY A 93 -4.76 -16.33 1.07
CA GLY A 93 -5.23 -15.11 1.72
C GLY A 93 -4.31 -13.92 1.47
N ILE A 94 -2.99 -14.11 1.58
CA ILE A 94 -2.02 -13.06 1.29
C ILE A 94 -2.05 -12.70 -0.20
N PHE A 95 -2.04 -13.68 -1.11
CA PHE A 95 -2.16 -13.40 -2.55
C PHE A 95 -3.44 -12.64 -2.90
N ALA A 96 -4.59 -13.10 -2.40
CA ALA A 96 -5.88 -12.45 -2.61
C ALA A 96 -5.89 -11.03 -2.04
N SER A 97 -5.28 -10.82 -0.86
CA SER A 97 -5.17 -9.48 -0.26
C SER A 97 -4.31 -8.55 -1.12
N VAL A 98 -3.15 -9.00 -1.61
CA VAL A 98 -2.24 -8.19 -2.42
C VAL A 98 -2.85 -7.88 -3.79
N ILE A 99 -3.48 -8.86 -4.44
CA ILE A 99 -4.19 -8.68 -5.70
C ILE A 99 -5.37 -7.75 -5.51
N GLY A 100 -6.19 -7.97 -4.48
CA GLY A 100 -7.34 -7.13 -4.15
C GLY A 100 -6.94 -5.68 -3.88
N ILE A 101 -5.88 -5.46 -3.10
CA ILE A 101 -5.30 -4.14 -2.84
C ILE A 101 -4.81 -3.53 -4.16
N THR A 102 -4.04 -4.25 -4.98
CA THR A 102 -3.51 -3.77 -6.27
C THR A 102 -4.62 -3.36 -7.23
N ILE A 103 -5.70 -4.15 -7.32
CA ILE A 103 -6.87 -3.84 -8.16
C ILE A 103 -7.63 -2.63 -7.62
N TYR A 104 -7.87 -2.58 -6.30
CA TYR A 104 -8.52 -1.44 -5.66
C TYR A 104 -7.75 -0.13 -5.90
N ILE A 105 -6.43 -0.21 -5.85
CA ILE A 105 -5.50 0.86 -6.18
C ILE A 105 -5.63 1.29 -7.62
N ALA A 106 -5.54 0.35 -8.58
CA ALA A 106 -5.63 0.65 -10.00
C ALA A 106 -6.95 1.34 -10.34
N LYS A 107 -8.04 0.92 -9.69
CA LYS A 107 -9.37 1.54 -9.86
C LYS A 107 -9.48 2.94 -9.24
N ARG A 108 -8.87 3.19 -8.07
CA ARG A 108 -8.95 4.50 -7.40
C ARG A 108 -7.88 5.52 -7.82
N SER A 109 -6.73 5.07 -8.33
CA SER A 109 -5.64 5.97 -8.74
C SER A 109 -5.94 6.77 -10.02
N VAL A 110 -6.97 6.41 -10.78
CA VAL A 110 -7.38 7.15 -11.99
C VAL A 110 -8.18 8.43 -11.65
N GLY A 111 -8.64 8.63 -10.41
CA GLY A 111 -9.46 9.79 -10.03
C GLY A 111 -8.83 10.79 -9.05
N GLU A 112 -7.67 10.50 -8.45
CA GLU A 112 -7.15 11.25 -7.30
C GLU A 112 -6.13 12.36 -7.68
N PHE A 113 -6.42 13.13 -8.73
CA PHE A 113 -5.62 14.32 -9.07
C PHE A 113 -6.41 15.64 -9.19
N THR A 114 -7.69 15.68 -8.84
CA THR A 114 -8.48 16.93 -8.97
C THR A 114 -9.16 17.44 -7.69
N GLU A 115 -9.19 16.70 -6.57
CA GLU A 115 -10.11 17.05 -5.47
C GLU A 115 -9.47 17.45 -4.12
N VAL A 116 -8.16 17.71 -4.06
CA VAL A 116 -7.54 18.26 -2.83
C VAL A 116 -7.76 19.78 -2.70
N GLY A 117 -8.33 20.45 -3.71
CA GLY A 117 -8.49 21.91 -3.76
C GLY A 117 -9.91 22.48 -3.65
N GLN A 118 -10.96 21.66 -3.68
CA GLN A 118 -12.35 22.18 -3.78
C GLN A 118 -13.12 22.24 -2.45
N SER A 119 -12.80 21.42 -1.45
CA SER A 119 -13.60 21.35 -0.21
C SER A 119 -13.45 22.56 0.73
N SER A 120 -12.36 23.34 0.64
CA SER A 120 -12.19 24.54 1.48
C SER A 120 -12.72 25.84 0.87
N ARG A 121 -13.38 25.81 -0.29
CA ARG A 121 -13.83 27.04 -0.99
C ARG A 121 -15.28 27.45 -0.68
N THR A 122 -16.09 26.64 -0.02
CA THR A 122 -17.54 26.90 0.13
C THR A 122 -17.95 27.61 1.42
N ASN A 123 -17.07 27.76 2.42
CA ASN A 123 -17.42 28.41 3.70
C ASN A 123 -16.90 29.86 3.85
N TRP A 124 -16.45 30.50 2.76
CA TRP A 124 -15.90 31.88 2.80
C TRP A 124 -16.80 32.94 2.15
N MET A 125 -18.06 32.61 1.84
CA MET A 125 -19.07 33.57 1.34
C MET A 125 -20.28 33.67 2.29
N GLY A 126 -20.01 33.88 3.58
CA GLY A 126 -20.97 34.29 4.60
C GLY A 126 -20.35 35.38 5.46
#